data_AF-Q03FH9-F1
#
_entry.id   AF-Q03FH9-F1
#
_cell.length_a   1.000
_cell.length_b   1.000
_cell.length_c   1.000
_cell.angle_alpha   90.00
_cell.angle_beta   90.00
_cell.angle_gamma   90.00
#
_symmetry.space_group_name_H-M   'P 1'
#
loop_
_entity.id
_entity.type
_entity.pdbx_description
1 polymer ?
#
loop_
_entity_poly.entity_id
_entity_poly.type
_entity_poly.pdbx_seq_one_letter_code
_entity_poly.pdbx_strand_id
1 'polypeptide(L)'
;MALSTTQSISLNGVSTIDGLQVATFSTVVSKGLSYTSVSTQIADQDLYEKNKAEVRKDRNDFQTVADNLSDSLESGSVTSTE
;
A
#
# COMPACT_ATOMS: atom_id res chain seq x y z
N MET A 1 16.63 10.67 -28.65
CA MET A 1 16.81 10.41 -27.20
C MET A 1 15.45 10.04 -26.67
N ALA A 2 15.26 8.81 -26.21
CA ALA A 2 14.01 8.41 -25.57
C ALA A 2 14.15 8.63 -24.05
N LEU A 3 13.27 9.44 -23.47
CA LEU A 3 13.18 9.61 -22.03
C LEU A 3 12.27 8.50 -21.48
N SER A 4 12.83 7.58 -20.70
CA SER A 4 12.04 6.55 -20.01
C SER A 4 11.60 7.09 -18.66
N THR A 5 10.31 7.38 -18.52
CA THR A 5 9.72 7.90 -17.29
C THR A 5 9.01 6.78 -16.54
N THR A 6 9.48 6.44 -15.34
CA THR A 6 8.86 5.42 -14.48
C THR A 6 8.18 6.11 -13.30
N GLN A 7 6.89 5.86 -13.09
CA GLN A 7 6.15 6.44 -11.96
C GLN A 7 6.01 5.41 -10.84
N SER A 8 6.41 5.81 -9.64
CA SER A 8 6.31 5.03 -8.41
C SER A 8 5.71 5.91 -7.31
N ILE A 9 4.79 5.36 -6.54
CA ILE A 9 4.09 6.02 -5.45
C ILE A 9 4.33 5.19 -4.18
N SER A 10 4.89 5.84 -3.16
CA SER A 10 5.02 5.23 -1.84
C SER A 10 3.76 5.55 -1.02
N LEU A 11 3.08 4.51 -0.56
CA LEU A 11 1.95 4.58 0.35
C LEU A 11 2.41 4.20 1.76
N ASN A 12 1.97 4.97 2.76
CA ASN A 12 2.24 4.70 4.17
C ASN A 12 0.93 4.84 4.95
N GLY A 13 0.56 3.79 5.67
CA GLY A 13 -0.60 3.71 6.54
C GLY A 13 -0.17 3.53 7.97
N VAL A 14 -0.87 4.17 8.90
CA VAL A 14 -0.64 3.99 10.33
C VAL A 14 -1.93 3.50 10.94
N SER A 15 -1.89 2.36 11.61
CA SER A 15 -3.01 1.84 12.40
C SER A 15 -2.84 2.30 13.83
N THR A 16 -3.79 3.13 14.28
CA THR A 16 -3.88 3.64 15.65
C THR A 16 -5.17 3.17 16.28
N ILE A 17 -5.10 2.59 17.48
CA ILE A 17 -6.25 2.11 18.25
C ILE A 17 -6.20 2.82 19.60
N ASP A 18 -7.32 3.43 20.00
CA ASP A 18 -7.41 4.25 21.22
C ASP A 18 -6.34 5.36 21.31
N GLY A 19 -5.88 5.88 20.16
CA GLY A 19 -4.84 6.91 20.06
C GLY A 19 -3.40 6.39 20.19
N LEU A 20 -3.21 5.07 20.34
CA LEU A 20 -1.90 4.42 20.37
C LEU A 20 -1.59 3.80 19.02
N GLN A 21 -0.37 3.99 18.52
CA GLN A 21 0.08 3.37 17.29
C GLN A 21 0.34 1.88 17.50
N VAL A 22 -0.42 1.03 16.80
CA VAL A 22 -0.36 -0.42 16.92
C VAL A 22 0.51 -1.02 15.83
N ALA A 23 0.29 -0.57 14.60
CA ALA A 23 1.02 -1.05 13.44
C ALA A 23 1.21 0.06 12.42
N THR A 24 2.25 -0.11 11.60
CA THR A 24 2.55 0.72 10.44
C THR A 24 2.59 -0.18 9.21
N PHE A 25 2.02 0.32 8.12
CA PHE A 25 1.99 -0.32 6.83
C PHE A 25 2.69 0.58 5.83
N SER A 26 3.58 0.01 5.03
CA SER A 26 4.29 0.75 4.00
C SER A 26 4.31 -0.07 2.73
N THR A 27 4.02 0.55 1.60
CA THR A 27 4.13 -0.13 0.32
C THR A 27 4.52 0.83 -0.79
N VAL A 28 4.99 0.27 -1.89
CA VAL A 28 5.38 1.02 -3.08
C VAL A 28 4.62 0.45 -4.27
N VAL A 29 3.85 1.31 -4.91
CA VAL A 29 3.10 1.01 -6.11
C VAL A 29 3.83 1.65 -7.29
N SER A 30 4.19 0.86 -8.30
CA SER A 30 4.86 1.39 -9.49
C SER A 30 4.26 0.78 -10.74
N LYS A 31 4.24 1.56 -11.81
CA LYS A 31 3.79 1.09 -13.12
C LYS A 31 4.69 -0.05 -13.63
N GLY A 32 4.08 -1.18 -14.01
CA GLY A 32 4.79 -2.38 -14.46
C GLY A 32 5.26 -3.33 -13.35
N LEU A 33 5.00 -3.02 -12.07
CA LEU A 33 5.13 -4.01 -11.00
C LEU A 33 3.83 -4.81 -10.91
N SER A 34 3.88 -6.10 -11.22
CA SER A 34 2.73 -7.00 -11.07
C SER A 34 2.37 -7.30 -9.61
N TYR A 35 3.22 -6.89 -8.65
CA TYR A 35 3.00 -7.17 -7.23
C TYR A 35 3.50 -6.04 -6.35
N THR A 36 2.64 -5.61 -5.43
CA THR A 36 2.90 -4.58 -4.44
C THR A 36 3.17 -5.24 -3.08
N SER A 37 4.42 -5.20 -2.63
CA SER A 37 4.81 -5.76 -1.33
C SER A 37 4.42 -4.80 -0.21
N VAL A 38 3.44 -5.19 0.61
CA VAL A 38 3.07 -4.44 1.83
C VAL A 38 4.00 -4.86 2.96
N SER A 39 4.87 -3.94 3.37
CA SER A 39 5.64 -4.07 4.60
C SER A 39 4.74 -3.72 5.78
N THR A 40 4.71 -4.59 6.79
CA THR A 40 3.96 -4.37 8.03
C THR A 40 4.93 -4.37 9.19
N GLN A 41 4.89 -3.32 10.00
CA GLN A 41 5.69 -3.19 11.21
C GLN A 41 4.76 -3.04 12.40
N ILE A 42 4.81 -3.99 13.32
CA ILE A 42 4.02 -3.93 14.56
C ILE A 42 4.81 -3.10 15.56
N ALA A 43 4.24 -1.98 16.00
CA ALA A 43 4.83 -1.12 17.01
C ALA A 43 4.51 -1.64 18.42
N ASP A 44 3.26 -2.07 18.63
CA ASP A 44 2.80 -2.61 19.92
C ASP A 44 2.16 -3.98 19.73
N GLN A 45 2.86 -5.02 20.19
CA GLN A 45 2.43 -6.40 19.99
C GLN A 45 1.22 -6.75 20.88
N ASP A 46 1.13 -6.24 22.11
CA ASP A 46 0.04 -6.55 23.03
C ASP A 46 -1.29 -5.96 22.52
N LEU A 47 -1.23 -4.71 22.06
CA LEU A 47 -2.39 -4.02 21.48
C LEU A 47 -2.78 -4.62 20.13
N TYR A 48 -1.81 -5.04 19.31
CA TYR A 48 -2.05 -5.80 18.09
C TYR A 48 -2.76 -7.12 18.39
N GLU A 49 -2.32 -7.85 19.41
CA GLU A 49 -2.90 -9.15 19.75
C GLU A 49 -4.34 -9.05 20.23
N LYS A 50 -4.67 -7.99 20.98
CA LYS A 50 -6.03 -7.69 21.42
C LYS A 50 -6.94 -7.23 20.28
N ASN A 51 -6.38 -6.57 19.26
CA ASN A 51 -7.14 -5.93 18.19
C ASN A 51 -6.84 -6.49 16.79
N LYS A 52 -6.46 -7.76 16.69
CA LYS A 52 -6.09 -8.40 15.41
C LYS A 52 -7.15 -8.25 14.31
N ALA A 53 -8.42 -8.15 14.68
CA ALA A 53 -9.52 -7.96 13.73
C ALA A 53 -9.45 -6.58 13.06
N GLU A 54 -9.25 -5.51 13.84
CA GLU A 54 -9.17 -4.15 13.34
C GLU A 54 -7.92 -3.94 12.50
N VAL A 55 -6.76 -4.40 13.00
CA VAL A 55 -5.50 -4.26 12.25
C VAL A 55 -5.54 -5.05 10.93
N ARG A 56 -6.24 -6.19 10.88
CA ARG A 56 -6.48 -6.91 9.62
C ARG A 56 -7.39 -6.12 8.68
N LYS A 57 -8.42 -5.46 9.21
CA LYS A 57 -9.31 -4.61 8.41
C LYS A 57 -8.51 -3.44 7.82
N ASP A 58 -7.72 -2.75 8.63
CA ASP A 58 -6.86 -1.65 8.18
C ASP A 58 -5.86 -2.10 7.12
N ARG A 59 -5.22 -3.27 7.31
CA ARG A 59 -4.35 -3.86 6.29
C ARG A 59 -5.09 -4.09 4.98
N ASN A 60 -6.32 -4.60 5.04
CA ASN A 60 -7.11 -4.92 3.85
C ASN A 60 -7.57 -3.65 3.13
N ASP A 61 -7.93 -2.62 3.88
CA ASP A 61 -8.24 -1.28 3.36
C ASP A 61 -7.01 -0.68 2.66
N PHE A 62 -5.86 -0.73 3.32
CA PHE A 62 -4.58 -0.29 2.78
C PHE A 62 -4.19 -1.03 1.49
N GLN A 63 -4.37 -2.35 1.47
CA GLN A 63 -4.17 -3.18 0.28
C GLN A 63 -5.12 -2.73 -0.85
N THR A 64 -6.40 -2.52 -0.54
CA THR A 64 -7.41 -2.09 -1.53
C THR A 64 -7.06 -0.73 -2.16
N VAL A 65 -6.54 0.20 -1.36
CA VAL A 65 -6.05 1.50 -1.85
C VAL A 65 -4.84 1.32 -2.76
N ALA A 66 -3.88 0.46 -2.37
CA ALA A 66 -2.71 0.18 -3.18
C ALA A 66 -3.08 -0.51 -4.51
N ASP A 67 -4.04 -1.42 -4.50
CA ASP A 67 -4.55 -2.09 -5.70
C ASP A 67 -5.29 -1.10 -6.62
N ASN A 68 -6.16 -0.24 -6.07
CA ASN A 68 -6.82 0.82 -6.85
C ASN A 68 -5.80 1.77 -7.48
N LEU A 69 -4.73 2.11 -6.75
CA LEU A 69 -3.67 2.95 -7.26
C LEU A 69 -2.88 2.25 -8.37
N SER A 70 -2.59 0.96 -8.20
CA SER A 70 -1.94 0.13 -9.22
C SER A 70 -2.78 0.08 -10.49
N ASP A 71 -4.07 -0.19 -10.35
CA ASP A 71 -5.02 -0.25 -11.47
C ASP A 71 -5.16 1.11 -12.17
N SER A 72 -5.19 2.21 -11.41
CA SER A 72 -5.19 3.57 -11.96
C SER A 72 -3.90 3.90 -12.72
N LEU A 73 -2.74 3.47 -12.21
CA LEU A 73 -1.44 3.65 -12.87
C LEU A 73 -1.29 2.80 -14.13
N GLU A 74 -1.85 1.59 -14.13
CA GLU A 74 -1.86 0.67 -15.26
C GLU A 74 -2.87 1.14 -16.33
N SER A 75 -4.08 1.50 -15.93
CA SER A 75 -5.12 2.07 -16.80
C SER A 75 -4.73 3.45 -17.35
N GLY A 76 -3.88 4.20 -16.64
CA GLY A 76 -3.24 5.43 -17.12
C GLY A 76 -2.23 5.19 -18.25
N SER A 77 -2.01 3.95 -18.65
CA SER A 77 -1.19 3.54 -19.79
C SER A 77 -2.04 3.16 -21.01
N VAL A 78 -2.94 4.06 -21.43
CA VAL A 78 -3.58 3.93 -22.73
C VAL A 78 -2.54 4.11 -23.85
N THR A 79 -2.21 3.00 -24.51
CA THR A 79 -1.68 2.86 -25.87
C THR A 79 -0.42 3.64 -26.23
N SER A 80 0.75 3.01 -26.06
CA SER A 80 1.75 3.05 -27.13
C SER A 80 1.27 2.11 -28.23
N THR A 81 0.37 2.61 -29.08
CA THR A 81 0.09 1.96 -30.36
C THR A 81 1.27 2.28 -31.28
N GLU A 82 1.97 1.22 -31.65
CA GLU A 82 3.02 1.15 -32.67
C GLU A 82 2.50 1.60 -34.05
#